data_AF-A0A117IGW3-F1
#
_entry.id   AF-A0A117IGW3-F1
#
_cell.length_a   1.000
_cell.length_b   1.000
_cell.length_c   1.000
_cell.angle_alpha   90.00
_cell.angle_beta   90.00
_cell.angle_gamma   90.00
#
_symmetry.space_group_name_H-M   'P 1'
#
loop_
_entity.id
_entity.type
_entity.pdbx_description
1 polymer ?
#
loop_
_entity_poly.entity_id
_entity_poly.type
_entity_poly.pdbx_seq_one_letter_code
_entity_poly.pdbx_strand_id
1 'polypeptide(L)' 'MNTPRRPPTQGEAVSVAVAASGLAGHEVSPGARDLLDRIGRGVLTYDGAVAEVIAEFGQPAR' A
#
# COMPACT_ATOMS: atom_id res chain seq x y z
N MET A 1 -25.87 15.00 -13.06
CA MET A 1 -25.67 13.64 -13.61
C MET A 1 -24.55 13.00 -12.81
N ASN A 2 -24.83 11.92 -12.10
CA ASN A 2 -23.83 11.21 -11.29
C ASN A 2 -23.34 10.02 -12.12
N THR A 3 -22.30 10.23 -12.93
CA THR A 3 -21.70 9.16 -13.71
C THR A 3 -21.19 8.10 -12.73
N PRO A 4 -21.48 6.79 -12.93
CA PRO A 4 -20.90 5.75 -12.09
C PRO A 4 -19.39 5.88 -12.17
N ARG A 5 -18.77 6.26 -11.05
CA ARG A 5 -17.31 6.36 -10.97
C ARG A 5 -16.78 4.94 -11.13
N ARG A 6 -15.95 4.69 -12.15
CA ARG A 6 -15.30 3.39 -12.29
C ARG A 6 -14.54 3.08 -11.00
N PRO A 7 -14.42 1.80 -10.62
CA PRO A 7 -13.48 1.42 -9.57
C PRO A 7 -12.09 1.98 -9.89
N PRO A 8 -11.35 2.51 -8.90
CA PRO A 8 -10.00 2.96 -9.13
C PRO A 8 -9.15 1.79 -9.63
N THR A 9 -8.31 2.06 -10.61
CA THR A 9 -7.19 1.18 -10.92
C THR A 9 -6.29 1.04 -9.72
N GLN A 10 -5.48 0.00 -9.71
CA GLN A 10 -4.61 -0.26 -8.57
C GLN A 10 -3.58 0.86 -8.35
N GLY A 11 -3.03 1.44 -9.41
CA GLY A 11 -2.14 2.61 -9.31
C GLY A 11 -2.85 3.85 -8.75
N GLU A 12 -4.12 4.08 -9.12
CA GLU A 12 -4.94 5.14 -8.54
C GLU A 12 -5.20 4.88 -7.05
N ALA A 13 -5.48 3.64 -6.66
CA ALA A 13 -5.67 3.25 -5.26
C ALA A 13 -4.40 3.43 -4.41
N VAL A 14 -3.23 3.04 -4.93
CA VAL A 14 -1.93 3.26 -4.27
C VAL A 14 -1.64 4.76 -4.11
N SER A 15 -1.87 5.55 -5.15
CA SER A 15 -1.66 6.99 -5.11
C SER A 15 -2.55 7.67 -4.06
N VAL A 16 -3.81 7.26 -3.96
CA VAL A 16 -4.75 7.73 -2.94
C VAL A 16 -4.29 7.34 -1.53
N ALA A 17 -3.86 6.10 -1.34
CA ALA A 17 -3.36 5.64 -0.04
C ALA A 17 -2.13 6.45 0.41
N VAL A 18 -1.17 6.67 -0.48
CA VAL A 18 0.04 7.48 -0.18
C VAL A 18 -0.31 8.93 0.15
N ALA A 19 -1.22 9.54 -0.63
CA ALA A 19 -1.68 10.90 -0.37
C ALA A 19 -2.43 11.02 0.97
N ALA A 20 -3.28 10.04 1.30
CA ALA A 20 -4.00 10.00 2.57
C ALA A 20 -3.06 9.85 3.76
N SER A 21 -2.04 8.98 3.66
CA SER A 21 -1.00 8.86 4.69
C SER A 21 -0.26 10.17 4.91
N GLY A 22 0.16 10.84 3.82
CA GLY A 22 0.83 12.14 3.90
C GLY A 22 -0.05 13.22 4.54
N LEU A 23 -1.35 13.27 4.19
CA LEU A 23 -2.31 14.18 4.80
C LEU A 23 -2.52 13.92 6.29
N ALA A 24 -2.41 12.67 6.72
CA ALA A 24 -2.45 12.27 8.13
C ALA A 24 -1.13 12.55 8.88
N GLY A 25 -0.12 13.13 8.22
CA GLY A 25 1.19 13.41 8.82
C GLY A 25 2.09 12.17 8.92
N HIS A 26 1.77 11.10 8.18
CA HIS A 26 2.57 9.89 8.12
C HIS A 26 3.36 9.82 6.82
N GLU A 27 4.69 9.70 6.93
CA GLU A 27 5.51 9.37 5.77
C GLU A 27 5.35 7.90 5.40
N VAL A 28 5.08 7.66 4.12
CA VAL A 28 5.16 6.30 3.57
C VAL A 28 6.62 5.98 3.29
N SER A 29 7.14 4.95 3.94
CA SER A 29 8.52 4.51 3.74
C SER A 29 8.74 4.01 2.31
N PRO A 30 9.98 4.03 1.78
CA PRO A 30 10.30 3.43 0.49
C PRO A 30 9.89 1.96 0.40
N GLY A 31 10.08 1.17 1.47
CA GLY A 31 9.66 -0.23 1.54
C GLY A 31 8.13 -0.40 1.44
N ALA A 32 7.36 0.45 2.12
CA ALA A 32 5.90 0.43 1.99
C ALA A 32 5.43 0.80 0.58
N ARG A 33 6.10 1.72 -0.12
CA ARG A 33 5.80 2.03 -1.53
C ARG A 33 6.09 0.85 -2.47
N ASP A 34 7.21 0.15 -2.26
CA ASP A 34 7.57 -1.04 -3.05
C ASP A 34 6.54 -2.17 -2.84
N LEU A 35 6.15 -2.41 -1.60
CA LEU A 35 5.15 -3.41 -1.24
C LEU A 35 3.79 -3.10 -1.92
N LEU A 36 3.37 -1.84 -1.92
CA LEU A 36 2.16 -1.38 -2.62
C LEU A 36 2.26 -1.54 -4.15
N ASP A 37 3.42 -1.30 -4.76
CA ASP A 37 3.65 -1.50 -6.21
C ASP A 37 3.64 -2.99 -6.58
N ARG A 38 4.22 -3.86 -5.75
CA ARG A 38 4.22 -5.31 -5.96
C ARG A 38 2.83 -5.93 -5.83
N ILE A 39 2.04 -5.48 -4.85
CA ILE A 39 0.61 -5.78 -4.82
C ILE A 39 -0.02 -5.23 -6.11
N GLY A 40 0.31 -3.98 -6.46
CA GLY A 40 -0.03 -3.21 -7.68
C GLY A 40 0.03 -3.97 -9.00
N ARG A 41 1.00 -4.88 -9.11
CA ARG A 41 1.29 -5.66 -10.31
C ARG A 41 0.77 -7.10 -10.24
N GLY A 42 0.12 -7.47 -9.13
CA GLY A 42 -0.29 -8.85 -8.85
C GLY A 42 0.88 -9.79 -8.54
N VAL A 43 2.08 -9.24 -8.30
CA VAL A 43 3.29 -10.02 -7.93
C VAL A 43 3.19 -10.51 -6.48
N LEU A 44 2.48 -9.76 -5.63
CA LEU A 44 2.28 -10.07 -4.22
C LEU A 44 0.79 -10.09 -3.89
N THR A 45 0.34 -11.16 -3.23
CA THR A 45 -1.02 -11.22 -2.68
C THR A 45 -1.12 -10.37 -1.41
N TYR A 46 -2.34 -10.01 -1.01
CA TYR A 46 -2.57 -9.31 0.25
C TYR A 46 -1.98 -10.08 1.45
N ASP A 47 -2.20 -11.40 1.51
CA ASP A 47 -1.67 -12.23 2.60
C ASP A 47 -0.13 -12.30 2.59
N GLY A 48 0.48 -12.33 1.40
CA GLY A 48 1.94 -12.29 1.25
C GLY A 48 2.53 -10.95 1.72
N ALA A 49 1.86 -9.85 1.37
CA ALA A 49 2.21 -8.50 1.83
C ALA A 49 2.16 -8.37 3.36
N VAL A 50 1.12 -8.92 3.99
CA VAL A 50 0.98 -8.92 5.45
C VAL A 50 2.11 -9.74 6.10
N ALA A 51 2.43 -10.90 5.55
CA ALA A 51 3.51 -11.75 6.07
C ALA A 51 4.88 -11.04 6.02
N GLU A 52 5.18 -10.30 4.96
CA GLU A 52 6.43 -9.53 4.84
C GLU A 52 6.52 -8.41 5.88
N VAL A 53 5.43 -7.66 6.09
CA VAL A 53 5.37 -6.61 7.13
C VAL A 53 5.57 -7.21 8.53
N ILE A 54 4.95 -8.35 8.83
CA ILE A 54 5.15 -9.04 10.11
C ILE A 54 6.59 -9.53 10.24
N ALA A 55 7.21 -10.04 9.17
CA ALA A 55 8.60 -10.50 9.22
C ALA A 55 9.58 -9.34 9.47
N GLU A 56 9.34 -8.17 8.88
CA GLU A 56 10.18 -6.98 9.03
C GLU A 56 10.05 -6.35 10.43
N PHE A 57 8.82 -6.21 10.93
CA PHE A 57 8.54 -5.43 12.16
C PHE A 57 8.18 -6.29 13.38
N GLY A 58 7.98 -7.60 13.22
CA GLY A 58 7.61 -8.52 14.30
C GLY A 58 8.79 -9.05 15.11
N GLN A 59 10.03 -8.72 14.72
CA GLN A 59 11.19 -9.08 15.53
C GLN A 59 11.36 -8.08 16.69
N PRO A 60 11.60 -8.55 17.92
CA PRO A 60 11.90 -7.65 19.03
C PRO A 60 13.17 -6.85 18.70
N ALA A 61 13.14 -5.54 18.99
CA ALA A 61 14.30 -4.67 18.84
C ALA A 61 15.49 -5.29 19.60
N ARG A 62 16.60 -5.51 18.89
CA ARG A 62 17.87 -5.96 19.49
C ARG A 62 18.53 -4.83 20.25
#